data_AF-M1BZH4-F1
#
_entry.id   AF-M1BZH4-F1
#
_cell.length_a   1.000
_cell.length_b   1.000
_cell.length_c   1.000
_cell.angle_alpha   90.00
_cell.angle_beta   90.00
_cell.angle_gamma   90.00
#
_symmetry.space_group_name_H-M   'P 1'
#
loop_
_entity.id
_entity.type
_entity.pdbx_description
1 polymer ?
#
loop_
_entity_poly.entity_id
_entity_poly.type
_entity_poly.pdbx_seq_one_letter_code
_entity_poly.pdbx_strand_id
1 'polypeptide(L)'
;MLYVSFFIPLSILNDSFKGPKAVEKWFDKLPHAKQKVTKFHFYFHDIVSGKNPSAVPIIQSTSPIFFGYVAMIDDPLTVGLEPDSTIVGRAQGIYGGADQNEVALLMTLNDPLTVGPEPNSTIVGRAQGIYGLADQNEDALLMTLNFVFTTGKYKELLKDGSPFLDTLNITS
;
A
#
# COMPACT_ATOMS: atom_id res chain seq x y z
N MET A 1 11.41 17.86 -8.86
CA MET A 1 10.53 16.86 -8.25
C MET A 1 10.00 16.02 -9.41
N LEU A 2 10.47 14.77 -9.55
CA LEU A 2 10.12 13.92 -10.68
C LEU A 2 8.86 13.13 -10.26
N TYR A 3 7.74 13.36 -10.93
CA TYR A 3 6.56 12.51 -10.82
C TYR A 3 6.74 11.34 -11.79
N VAL A 4 6.96 10.14 -11.28
CA VAL A 4 6.89 8.92 -12.07
C VAL A 4 5.55 8.27 -11.77
N SER A 5 4.54 8.61 -12.56
CA SER A 5 3.27 7.90 -12.55
C SER A 5 3.40 6.68 -13.45
N PHE A 6 3.38 5.48 -12.86
CA PHE A 6 3.26 4.25 -13.63
C PHE A 6 1.80 4.08 -14.08
N PHE A 7 1.49 4.55 -15.28
CA PHE A 7 0.36 4.01 -16.04
C PHE A 7 0.90 2.80 -16.78
N ILE A 8 0.48 1.60 -16.41
CA ILE A 8 0.64 0.43 -17.27
C ILE A 8 -0.65 0.36 -18.11
N PRO A 9 -0.63 0.71 -19.41
CA PRO A 9 -1.79 0.48 -20.26
C PRO A 9 -2.00 -1.03 -20.35
N LEU A 10 -3.22 -1.47 -20.02
CA LEU A 10 -3.66 -2.85 -19.99
C LEU A 10 -3.47 -3.62 -21.33
N SER A 11 -3.14 -2.92 -22.41
CA SER A 11 -3.00 -3.50 -23.76
C SER A 11 -1.61 -4.09 -24.08
N ILE A 12 -0.61 -3.99 -23.18
CA ILE A 12 0.67 -4.72 -23.31
C ILE A 12 0.70 -5.95 -22.37
N LEU A 13 -0.40 -6.25 -21.70
CA LEU A 13 -0.46 -7.08 -20.50
C LEU A 13 -0.76 -8.57 -20.71
N ASN A 14 -0.53 -9.14 -21.89
CA ASN A 14 -0.71 -10.59 -22.06
C ASN A 14 0.40 -11.43 -21.40
N ASP A 15 1.54 -10.84 -21.02
CA ASP A 15 2.64 -11.59 -20.38
C ASP A 15 2.97 -11.15 -18.94
N SER A 16 2.42 -10.04 -18.45
CA SER A 16 2.78 -9.46 -17.14
C SER A 16 1.97 -10.00 -15.96
N PHE A 17 0.88 -10.75 -16.20
CA PHE A 17 0.02 -11.31 -15.14
C PHE A 17 0.48 -12.67 -14.58
N LYS A 18 1.75 -13.06 -14.75
CA LYS A 18 2.26 -14.35 -14.27
C LYS A 18 2.77 -14.32 -12.81
N GLY A 19 2.41 -13.29 -12.04
CA GLY A 19 2.74 -13.13 -10.63
C GLY A 19 4.23 -12.82 -10.33
N PRO A 20 4.59 -12.66 -9.04
CA PRO A 20 5.93 -12.22 -8.62
C PRO A 20 7.08 -13.03 -9.23
N LYS A 21 6.92 -14.35 -9.33
CA LYS A 21 7.93 -15.28 -9.87
C LYS A 21 8.22 -15.08 -11.36
N ALA A 22 7.24 -14.63 -12.13
CA ALA A 22 7.44 -14.40 -13.55
C ALA A 22 8.11 -13.06 -13.83
N VAL A 23 7.82 -12.06 -13.00
CA VAL A 23 8.52 -10.77 -13.00
C VAL A 23 9.99 -10.96 -12.65
N GLU A 24 10.30 -11.75 -11.61
CA GLU A 24 11.69 -12.14 -11.28
C GLU A 24 12.39 -12.81 -12.47
N LYS A 25 11.77 -13.83 -13.07
CA LYS A 25 12.31 -14.53 -14.26
C LYS A 25 12.47 -13.64 -15.50
N TRP A 26 11.67 -12.60 -15.64
CA TRP A 26 11.82 -11.63 -16.72
C TRP A 26 13.01 -10.71 -16.45
N PHE A 27 13.19 -10.26 -15.21
CA PHE A 27 14.30 -9.41 -14.82
C PHE A 27 15.65 -10.09 -15.03
N ASP A 28 15.73 -11.40 -14.74
CA ASP A 28 16.92 -12.22 -14.99
C ASP A 28 17.37 -12.21 -16.47
N LYS A 29 16.49 -11.86 -17.41
CA LYS A 29 16.79 -11.82 -18.85
C LYS A 29 17.31 -10.47 -19.33
N LEU A 30 17.35 -9.43 -18.49
CA LEU A 30 17.80 -8.10 -18.88
C LEU A 30 19.33 -8.00 -18.74
N PRO A 31 20.08 -7.86 -19.85
CA PRO A 31 21.53 -7.71 -19.79
C PRO A 31 21.89 -6.41 -19.06
N HIS A 32 22.80 -6.49 -18.10
CA HIS A 32 23.28 -5.39 -17.25
C HIS A 32 22.29 -4.81 -16.23
N ALA A 33 21.07 -5.35 -16.12
CA ALA A 33 20.14 -4.94 -15.07
C ALA A 33 20.56 -5.58 -13.74
N LYS A 34 20.76 -4.77 -12.71
CA LYS A 34 20.96 -5.25 -11.34
C LYS A 34 19.66 -5.10 -10.58
N GLN A 35 18.98 -6.21 -10.33
CA GLN A 35 17.74 -6.19 -9.57
C GLN A 35 18.01 -5.67 -8.15
N LYS A 36 17.26 -4.66 -7.73
CA LYS A 36 17.19 -4.19 -6.34
C LYS A 36 15.77 -4.48 -5.87
N VAL A 37 15.61 -5.47 -5.00
CA VAL A 37 14.31 -5.82 -4.41
C VAL A 37 14.32 -5.42 -2.94
N THR A 38 13.28 -4.72 -2.50
CA THR A 38 12.97 -4.53 -1.08
C THR A 38 11.67 -5.27 -0.79
N LYS A 39 11.67 -6.15 0.20
CA LYS A 39 10.45 -6.84 0.66
C LYS A 39 9.98 -6.20 1.94
N PHE A 40 8.79 -5.61 1.90
CA PHE A 40 8.12 -5.10 3.09
C PHE A 40 7.19 -6.19 3.64
N HIS A 41 7.24 -6.39 4.95
CA HIS A 41 6.31 -7.26 5.66
C HIS A 41 5.96 -6.57 6.96
N PHE A 42 4.68 -6.26 7.12
CA PHE A 42 4.10 -5.62 8.29
C PHE A 42 2.63 -5.99 8.37
N TYR A 43 2.04 -5.78 9.54
CA TYR A 43 0.62 -6.03 9.80
C TYR A 43 -0.11 -4.70 9.97
N PHE A 44 -1.28 -4.58 9.34
CA PHE A 44 -2.15 -3.42 9.40
C PHE A 44 -3.25 -3.66 10.43
N HIS A 45 -3.48 -2.69 11.33
CA HIS A 45 -4.48 -2.82 12.40
C HIS A 45 -5.56 -1.74 12.29
N ASP A 46 -6.70 -2.07 11.67
CA ASP A 46 -7.88 -1.19 11.65
C ASP A 46 -8.62 -1.25 13.00
N ILE A 47 -8.35 -0.31 13.90
CA ILE A 47 -8.96 -0.29 15.24
C ILE A 47 -10.22 0.59 15.19
N VAL A 48 -11.34 -0.03 14.83
CA VAL A 48 -12.64 0.64 14.66
C VAL A 48 -13.40 0.91 15.96
N SER A 49 -12.97 0.35 17.10
CA SER A 49 -13.67 0.47 18.38
C SER A 49 -12.75 0.34 19.59
N GLY A 50 -13.28 0.62 20.79
CA GLY A 50 -12.53 0.55 22.05
C GLY A 50 -12.15 1.93 22.58
N LYS A 51 -11.19 1.97 23.52
CA LYS A 51 -10.83 3.21 24.24
C LYS A 51 -10.13 4.24 23.35
N ASN A 52 -9.29 3.76 22.42
CA ASN A 52 -8.47 4.58 21.53
C ASN A 52 -8.58 4.02 20.09
N PRO A 53 -9.70 4.23 19.39
CA PRO A 53 -9.83 3.80 18.00
C PRO A 53 -8.84 4.56 17.10
N SER A 54 -8.31 3.88 16.09
CA SER A 54 -7.45 4.46 15.06
C SER A 54 -8.21 4.79 13.78
N ALA A 55 -9.36 4.13 13.55
CA ALA A 55 -10.32 4.49 12.53
C ALA A 55 -11.54 5.17 13.13
N VAL A 56 -11.77 6.41 12.69
CA VAL A 56 -12.82 7.28 13.22
C VAL A 56 -13.83 7.55 12.12
N PRO A 57 -15.09 7.08 12.25
CA PRO A 57 -16.14 7.41 11.30
C PRO A 57 -16.37 8.92 11.26
N ILE A 58 -16.35 9.50 10.07
CA ILE A 58 -16.73 10.89 9.80
C ILE A 58 -18.08 10.99 9.09
N ILE A 59 -18.50 9.91 8.42
CA ILE A 59 -19.85 9.76 7.88
C ILE A 59 -20.35 8.37 8.27
N GLN A 60 -21.47 8.32 8.97
CA GLN A 60 -22.15 7.09 9.34
C GLN A 60 -23.08 6.65 8.20
N SER A 61 -23.24 5.34 8.04
CA SER A 61 -24.21 4.75 7.12
C SER A 61 -25.05 3.72 7.86
N THR A 62 -26.34 3.66 7.53
CA THR A 62 -27.24 2.59 7.99
C THR A 62 -27.25 1.40 7.02
N SER A 63 -26.48 1.46 5.94
CA SER A 63 -26.37 0.36 4.99
C SER A 63 -25.70 -0.85 5.65
N PRO A 64 -26.24 -2.07 5.52
CA PRO A 64 -25.64 -3.27 6.09
C PRO A 64 -24.29 -3.63 5.46
N ILE A 65 -24.00 -3.10 4.27
CA ILE A 65 -22.75 -3.30 3.51
C ILE A 65 -21.86 -2.05 3.50
N PHE A 66 -22.15 -1.09 4.39
CA PHE A 66 -21.36 0.13 4.56
C PHE A 66 -21.35 1.11 3.38
N PHE A 67 -22.20 0.94 2.36
CA PHE A 67 -22.32 1.94 1.28
C PHE A 67 -22.51 3.35 1.84
N GLY A 68 -21.62 4.28 1.47
CA GLY A 68 -21.64 5.66 1.95
C GLY A 68 -21.08 5.91 3.35
N TYR A 69 -20.64 4.85 4.07
CA TYR A 69 -19.82 5.00 5.28
C TYR A 69 -18.46 5.61 4.91
N VAL A 70 -17.92 6.48 5.76
CA VAL A 70 -16.59 7.06 5.57
C VAL A 70 -15.87 7.18 6.92
N ALA A 71 -14.63 6.73 7.00
CA ALA A 71 -13.75 6.86 8.16
C ALA A 71 -12.41 7.49 7.82
N MET A 72 -11.92 8.34 8.72
CA MET A 72 -10.52 8.79 8.74
C MET A 72 -9.69 7.79 9.53
N ILE A 73 -8.50 7.45 9.04
CA ILE A 73 -7.63 6.45 9.66
C ILE A 73 -6.25 7.01 9.99
N ASP A 74 -5.70 6.51 11.09
CA ASP A 74 -4.30 6.61 11.49
C ASP A 74 -3.91 5.28 12.15
N ASP A 75 -3.83 4.23 11.35
CA ASP A 75 -3.71 2.84 11.81
C ASP A 75 -2.24 2.44 12.02
N PRO A 76 -1.89 1.73 13.11
CA PRO A 76 -0.52 1.28 13.31
C PRO A 76 -0.15 0.15 12.34
N LEU A 77 1.06 0.22 11.80
CA LEU A 77 1.71 -0.88 11.10
C LEU A 77 2.72 -1.54 12.03
N THR A 78 2.66 -2.86 12.23
CA THR A 78 3.50 -3.57 13.21
C THR A 78 4.31 -4.71 12.60
N VAL A 79 5.34 -5.19 13.32
CA VAL A 79 6.12 -6.38 12.91
C VAL A 79 5.41 -7.71 13.12
N GLY A 80 4.41 -7.76 14.01
CA GLY A 80 3.64 -8.96 14.35
C GLY A 80 2.13 -8.69 14.37
N LEU A 81 1.34 -9.76 14.36
CA LEU A 81 -0.14 -9.71 14.41
C LEU A 81 -0.66 -9.21 15.77
N GLU A 82 0.17 -9.23 16.80
CA GLU A 82 -0.19 -8.84 18.15
C GLU A 82 -0.33 -7.31 18.25
N PRO A 83 -1.41 -6.77 18.85
CA PRO A 83 -1.64 -5.32 18.94
C PRO A 83 -0.58 -4.54 19.74
N ASP A 84 0.17 -5.21 20.61
CA ASP A 84 1.26 -4.63 21.41
C ASP A 84 2.65 -4.84 20.77
N SER A 85 2.69 -5.42 19.57
CA SER A 85 3.90 -5.58 18.78
C SER A 85 4.51 -4.24 18.36
N THR A 86 5.80 -4.26 18.05
CA THR A 86 6.55 -3.05 17.66
C THR A 86 5.92 -2.38 16.45
N ILE A 87 5.53 -1.12 16.63
CA ILE A 87 5.02 -0.25 15.57
C ILE A 87 6.20 0.20 14.69
N VAL A 88 6.09 -0.08 13.39
CA VAL A 88 7.10 0.22 12.36
C VAL A 88 6.70 1.38 11.45
N GLY A 89 5.42 1.75 11.49
CA GLY A 89 4.86 2.81 10.66
C GLY A 89 3.41 3.07 11.03
N ARG A 90 2.77 3.97 10.28
CA ARG A 90 1.34 4.25 10.41
C ARG A 90 0.73 4.40 9.03
N ALA A 91 -0.46 3.84 8.85
CA ALA A 91 -1.25 4.05 7.67
C ALA A 91 -2.25 5.18 7.89
N GLN A 92 -2.07 6.29 7.18
CA GLN A 92 -2.85 7.52 7.43
C GLN A 92 -3.70 7.84 6.22
N GLY A 93 -4.98 8.13 6.42
CA GLY A 93 -5.85 8.19 5.25
C GLY A 93 -7.34 8.30 5.52
N ILE A 94 -8.10 7.85 4.52
CA ILE A 94 -9.55 7.79 4.53
C ILE A 94 -10.00 6.55 3.77
N TYR A 95 -11.06 5.90 4.23
CA TYR A 95 -11.77 4.90 3.45
C TYR A 95 -13.27 5.08 3.51
N GLY A 96 -13.97 4.56 2.50
CA GLY A 96 -15.42 4.50 2.51
C GLY A 96 -16.00 3.33 1.73
N GLY A 97 -17.24 2.97 2.07
CA GLY A 97 -17.97 1.92 1.40
C GLY A 97 -18.46 2.36 0.02
N ALA A 98 -18.07 1.62 -1.01
CA ALA A 98 -18.13 2.06 -2.40
C ALA A 98 -19.11 1.27 -3.30
N ASP A 99 -19.67 0.15 -2.83
CA ASP A 99 -20.62 -0.66 -3.60
C ASP A 99 -21.99 -0.76 -2.87
N GLN A 100 -23.07 -0.83 -3.64
CA GLN A 100 -24.46 -0.85 -3.16
C GLN A 100 -25.03 -2.27 -2.97
N ASN A 101 -24.34 -3.28 -3.47
CA ASN A 101 -24.75 -4.67 -3.45
C ASN A 101 -23.84 -5.53 -2.56
N GLU A 102 -22.55 -5.19 -2.48
CA GLU A 102 -21.53 -5.96 -1.76
C GLU A 102 -20.62 -5.09 -0.88
N VAL A 103 -19.86 -5.71 0.02
CA VAL A 103 -18.88 -4.98 0.83
C VAL A 103 -17.68 -4.64 -0.04
N ALA A 104 -17.54 -3.35 -0.36
CA ALA A 104 -16.44 -2.82 -1.15
C ALA A 104 -15.90 -1.55 -0.51
N LEU A 105 -14.57 -1.40 -0.50
CA LEU A 105 -13.89 -0.24 0.09
C LEU A 105 -13.08 0.50 -0.97
N LEU A 106 -13.19 1.83 -0.97
CA LEU A 106 -12.26 2.73 -1.65
C LEU A 106 -11.46 3.50 -0.60
N MET A 107 -10.13 3.48 -0.74
CA MET A 107 -9.21 3.90 0.32
C MET A 107 -8.13 4.80 -0.25
N THR A 108 -7.75 5.85 0.49
CA THR A 108 -6.60 6.72 0.18
C THR A 108 -5.63 6.67 1.36
N LEU A 109 -4.35 6.46 1.09
CA LEU A 109 -3.27 6.25 2.08
C LEU A 109 -2.15 7.28 1.94
N ASN A 110 -1.44 7.49 3.04
CA ASN A 110 -0.32 8.39 3.16
C ASN A 110 0.59 7.99 4.34
N ASP A 111 1.55 7.12 4.07
CA ASP A 111 2.27 6.36 5.09
C ASP A 111 3.73 6.80 5.15
N PRO A 112 4.28 7.23 6.29
CA PRO A 112 5.70 7.52 6.41
C PRO A 112 6.54 6.23 6.30
N LEU A 113 7.58 6.27 5.48
CA LEU A 113 8.56 5.20 5.33
C LEU A 113 9.76 5.48 6.23
N THR A 114 10.21 4.48 7.00
CA THR A 114 11.34 4.59 7.92
C THR A 114 12.50 3.67 7.51
N VAL A 115 13.71 3.92 8.02
CA VAL A 115 14.90 3.05 7.77
C VAL A 115 14.71 1.65 8.34
N GLY A 116 13.94 1.55 9.42
CA GLY A 116 13.79 0.33 10.21
C GLY A 116 12.55 0.40 11.10
N PRO A 117 12.23 -0.73 11.76
CA PRO A 117 11.00 -0.92 12.52
C PRO A 117 10.97 -0.18 13.86
N GLU A 118 12.06 0.45 14.28
CA GLU A 118 12.17 1.08 15.60
C GLU A 118 11.30 2.35 15.68
N PRO A 119 10.63 2.64 16.82
CA PRO A 119 9.74 3.82 16.93
C PRO A 119 10.42 5.18 16.66
N ASN A 120 11.72 5.27 16.89
CA ASN A 120 12.54 6.47 16.64
C ASN A 120 13.35 6.37 15.33
N SER A 121 12.99 5.41 14.47
CA SER A 121 13.67 5.21 13.20
C SER A 121 13.49 6.42 12.30
N THR A 122 14.53 6.72 11.54
CA THR A 122 14.56 7.92 10.69
C THR A 122 13.57 7.77 9.54
N ILE A 123 12.70 8.77 9.35
CA ILE A 123 11.82 8.82 8.18
C ILE A 123 12.67 9.08 6.93
N VAL A 124 12.51 8.19 5.94
CA VAL A 124 13.20 8.25 4.65
C VAL A 124 12.31 8.67 3.50
N GLY A 125 10.99 8.68 3.69
CA GLY A 125 10.05 8.97 2.62
C GLY A 125 8.59 8.80 3.03
N ARG A 126 7.72 8.73 2.03
CA ARG A 126 6.29 8.40 2.20
C ARG A 126 5.80 7.49 1.07
N ALA A 127 4.88 6.59 1.37
CA ALA A 127 4.04 5.88 0.40
C ALA A 127 2.67 6.55 0.37
N GLN A 128 2.18 6.95 -0.81
CA GLN A 128 0.94 7.71 -0.95
C GLN A 128 0.13 7.18 -2.11
N GLY A 129 -1.17 7.01 -1.94
CA GLY A 129 -1.96 6.56 -3.06
C GLY A 129 -3.37 6.14 -2.73
N ILE A 130 -3.98 5.43 -3.67
CA ILE A 130 -5.36 4.98 -3.61
C ILE A 130 -5.38 3.49 -3.86
N TYR A 131 -6.19 2.76 -3.09
CA TYR A 131 -6.55 1.40 -3.43
C TYR A 131 -8.05 1.19 -3.32
N GLY A 132 -8.58 0.33 -4.18
CA GLY A 132 -9.99 0.01 -4.26
C GLY A 132 -10.17 -1.50 -4.34
N LEU A 133 -11.04 -2.01 -3.48
CA LEU A 133 -11.58 -3.37 -3.51
C LEU A 133 -13.05 -3.19 -3.85
N ALA A 134 -13.36 -3.22 -5.13
CA ALA A 134 -14.71 -2.97 -5.64
C ALA A 134 -14.91 -3.76 -6.93
N ASP A 135 -15.27 -5.03 -6.76
CA ASP A 135 -15.72 -5.88 -7.83
C ASP A 135 -16.81 -6.81 -7.28
N GLN A 136 -17.80 -7.08 -8.13
CA GLN A 136 -19.02 -7.81 -7.83
C GLN A 136 -18.93 -9.28 -8.22
N ASN A 137 -17.86 -9.69 -8.92
CA ASN A 137 -17.74 -11.05 -9.46
C ASN A 137 -16.40 -11.72 -9.18
N GLU A 138 -15.33 -10.95 -8.92
CA GLU A 138 -14.00 -11.46 -8.58
C GLU A 138 -13.36 -10.61 -7.46
N ASP A 139 -12.41 -11.17 -6.71
CA ASP A 139 -11.61 -10.41 -5.75
C ASP A 139 -10.62 -9.50 -6.52
N ALA A 140 -11.09 -8.34 -6.99
CA ALA A 140 -10.24 -7.39 -7.73
C ALA A 140 -9.76 -6.24 -6.82
N LEU A 141 -8.44 -6.10 -6.75
CA LEU A 141 -7.76 -5.00 -6.07
C LEU A 141 -7.12 -4.07 -7.11
N LEU A 142 -7.59 -2.83 -7.20
CA LEU A 142 -6.90 -1.77 -7.91
C LEU A 142 -6.04 -0.97 -6.93
N MET A 143 -4.76 -0.80 -7.23
CA MET A 143 -3.83 -0.05 -6.37
C MET A 143 -2.99 0.91 -7.21
N THR A 144 -2.96 2.17 -6.80
CA THR A 144 -2.06 3.21 -7.33
C THR A 144 -1.30 3.80 -6.16
N LEU A 145 -0.02 3.46 -6.00
CA LEU A 145 0.85 3.97 -4.94
C LEU A 145 2.06 4.71 -5.53
N ASN A 146 2.44 5.81 -4.88
CA ASN A 146 3.65 6.57 -5.11
C ASN A 146 4.56 6.43 -3.89
N PHE A 147 5.79 5.97 -4.11
CA PHE A 147 6.84 5.98 -3.08
C PHE A 147 7.76 7.17 -3.31
N VAL A 148 7.81 8.09 -2.33
CA VAL A 148 8.61 9.31 -2.39
C VAL A 148 9.67 9.26 -1.32
N PHE A 149 10.91 8.96 -1.70
CA PHE A 149 12.07 9.00 -0.79
C PHE A 149 12.68 10.39 -0.73
N THR A 150 12.84 10.93 0.48
CA THR A 150 13.33 12.28 0.75
C THR A 150 14.75 12.31 1.30
N THR A 151 15.24 11.21 1.89
CA THR A 151 16.57 11.14 2.52
C THR A 151 17.34 9.85 2.20
N GLY A 152 18.65 9.86 2.48
CA GLY A 152 19.54 8.69 2.44
C GLY A 152 19.80 8.09 1.05
N LYS A 153 20.35 6.85 1.05
CA LYS A 153 20.63 6.04 -0.15
C LYS A 153 19.39 5.76 -1.02
N TYR A 154 18.20 5.92 -0.44
CA TYR A 154 16.92 5.64 -1.09
C TYR A 154 16.49 6.75 -2.05
N LYS A 155 16.97 7.99 -1.86
CA LYS A 155 16.77 9.10 -2.82
C LYS A 155 17.45 8.83 -4.17
N GLU A 156 18.45 7.96 -4.20
CA GLU A 156 19.17 7.57 -5.41
C GLU A 156 18.52 6.39 -6.15
N LEU A 157 17.62 5.64 -5.50
CA LEU A 157 16.86 4.56 -6.13
C LEU A 157 15.97 5.07 -7.29
N LEU A 158 15.64 6.36 -7.28
CA LEU A 158 14.86 7.01 -8.34
C LEU A 158 15.73 7.72 -9.38
N LYS A 159 17.06 7.76 -9.22
CA LYS A 159 17.97 8.53 -10.08
C LYS A 159 18.65 7.70 -11.18
N ASP A 160 18.82 6.39 -10.97
CA ASP A 160 19.55 5.55 -11.92
C ASP A 160 18.70 5.07 -13.11
N GLY A 161 17.41 5.46 -13.16
CA GLY A 161 16.49 5.06 -14.22
C GLY A 161 16.23 3.55 -14.29
N SER A 162 16.72 2.79 -13.31
CA SER A 162 16.46 1.36 -13.23
C SER A 162 14.99 1.14 -12.86
N PRO A 163 14.30 0.19 -13.51
CA PRO A 163 12.93 -0.14 -13.14
C PRO A 163 12.90 -0.61 -11.69
N PHE A 164 12.26 0.17 -10.83
CA PHE A 164 11.98 -0.20 -9.45
C PHE A 164 10.75 -1.11 -9.45
N LEU A 165 10.92 -2.34 -9.01
CA LEU A 165 9.84 -3.32 -8.90
C LEU A 165 9.63 -3.62 -7.42
N ASP A 166 8.52 -3.12 -6.88
CA ASP A 166 8.05 -3.53 -5.56
C ASP A 166 7.07 -4.67 -5.70
N THR A 167 7.30 -5.73 -4.93
CA THR A 167 6.32 -6.78 -4.69
C THR A 167 5.84 -6.61 -3.25
N LEU A 168 4.67 -5.98 -3.11
CA LEU A 168 4.02 -5.83 -1.81
C LEU A 168 3.17 -7.07 -1.56
N ASN A 169 3.64 -7.95 -0.68
CA ASN A 169 2.82 -9.04 -0.16
C ASN A 169 2.09 -8.51 1.08
N ILE A 170 0.86 -8.03 0.90
CA ILE A 170 -0.04 -7.79 2.02
C ILE A 170 -0.72 -9.12 2.32
N THR A 171 -0.37 -9.75 3.43
CA THR A 171 -1.15 -10.88 3.98
C THR A 171 -2.11 -10.31 5.01
N SER A 172 -3.42 -10.47 4.77
CA SER A 172 -4.49 -10.26 5.76
C SER A 172 -4.40 -11.28 6.88
#